data_AF-A0A7C5LNY8-F1
#
_entry.id   AF-A0A7C5LNY8-F1
#
_cell.length_a   1.000
_cell.length_b   1.000
_cell.length_c   1.000
_cell.angle_alpha   90.00
_cell.angle_beta   90.00
_cell.angle_gamma   90.00
#
_symmetry.space_group_name_H-M   'P 1'
#
loop_
_entity.id
_entity.type
_entity.pdbx_description
1 polymer ?
#
loop_
_entity_poly.entity_id
_entity_poly.type
_entity_poly.pdbx_seq_one_letter_code
_entity_poly.pdbx_strand_id
1 'polypeptide(L)'
;MKTWWLLLVAWMTVAASGPNAPQTADDVIKFSSTKMADYKTWSADIRQSINLMGVPMTLQGRTWFKMPRWTRTEMQMPLVGALGKMTVVMGEDGLMWQEMDMLGRKQVAKMDMNKLVAGLAGETDPKLQLPQNPDPARQWEQSRQFMNFKLLPAVTLENQPMWVLEGTWKPEIATNPVMAAQTTQIGKMRLYIGQQDGFTHRVEQFEPAKDKPAVTMEFTKLKFNEKLDDAMFQYKPPNGTQVIDITEISRQMLQQGSPSSSPKP
;
A
#
# COMPACT_ATOMS: atom_id res chain seq x y z
N MET A 1 53.17 -13.15 34.49
CA MET A 1 51.84 -13.63 34.08
C MET A 1 50.93 -12.43 33.99
N LYS A 2 50.43 -12.10 32.79
CA LYS A 2 49.58 -10.93 32.49
C LYS A 2 48.11 -11.36 32.59
N THR A 3 47.33 -10.73 33.45
CA THR A 3 45.88 -10.93 33.56
C THR A 3 45.16 -9.70 33.01
N TRP A 4 44.41 -9.92 31.93
CA TRP A 4 43.45 -9.00 31.33
C TRP A 4 42.22 -8.81 32.22
N TRP A 5 41.69 -7.58 32.29
CA TRP A 5 40.31 -7.32 32.68
C TRP A 5 39.53 -6.85 31.46
N LEU A 6 38.50 -7.61 31.08
CA LEU A 6 37.48 -7.26 30.10
C LEU A 6 36.47 -6.30 30.76
N LEU A 7 36.32 -5.11 30.18
CA LEU A 7 35.18 -4.23 30.44
C LEU A 7 33.99 -4.72 29.61
N LEU A 8 33.01 -5.31 30.28
CA LEU A 8 31.66 -5.53 29.74
C LEU A 8 30.97 -4.17 29.58
N VAL A 9 30.91 -3.67 28.34
CA VAL A 9 30.00 -2.58 27.97
C VAL A 9 28.63 -3.21 27.78
N ALA A 10 27.80 -3.15 28.82
CA ALA A 10 26.38 -3.44 28.72
C ALA A 10 25.70 -2.33 27.91
N TRP A 11 25.35 -2.62 26.65
CA TRP A 11 24.44 -1.78 25.90
C TRP A 11 23.04 -1.97 26.47
N MET A 12 22.58 -1.04 27.32
CA MET A 12 21.15 -0.91 27.60
C MET A 12 20.47 -0.42 26.33
N THR A 13 19.69 -1.30 25.70
CA THR A 13 18.65 -0.90 24.75
C THR A 13 17.62 -0.07 25.52
N VAL A 14 17.78 1.25 25.48
CA VAL A 14 16.70 2.17 25.88
C VAL A 14 15.61 1.99 24.83
N ALA A 15 14.60 1.17 25.14
CA ALA A 15 13.30 1.30 24.51
C ALA A 15 12.83 2.72 24.81
N ALA A 16 12.79 3.58 23.80
CA ALA A 16 12.36 4.97 23.90
C ALA A 16 10.89 5.03 24.33
N SER A 17 10.64 4.83 25.62
CA SER A 17 9.37 5.04 26.29
C SER A 17 9.42 6.42 26.93
N GLY A 18 9.54 7.44 26.08
CA GLY A 18 9.35 8.81 26.50
C GLY A 18 7.89 9.03 26.94
N PRO A 19 7.62 10.03 27.79
CA PRO A 19 6.27 10.34 28.31
C PRO A 19 5.22 10.70 27.25
N ASN A 20 5.60 10.77 25.96
CA ASN A 20 4.75 11.09 24.82
C ASN A 20 4.59 9.91 23.83
N ALA A 21 4.93 8.68 24.23
CA ALA A 21 4.71 7.52 23.36
C ALA A 21 3.20 7.29 23.13
N PRO A 22 2.75 7.11 21.87
CA PRO A 22 1.36 6.77 21.56
C PRO A 22 0.85 5.59 22.38
N GLN A 23 -0.32 5.76 23.02
CA GLN A 23 -0.92 4.72 23.87
C GLN A 23 -2.10 4.00 23.20
N THR A 24 -2.67 4.62 22.18
CA THR A 24 -3.84 4.11 21.45
C THR A 24 -3.57 4.00 19.95
N ALA A 25 -4.44 3.27 19.23
CA ALA A 25 -4.38 3.24 17.77
C ALA A 25 -4.57 4.64 17.16
N ASP A 26 -5.44 5.47 17.76
CA ASP A 26 -5.68 6.84 17.30
C ASP A 26 -4.46 7.73 17.48
N ASP A 27 -3.71 7.58 18.57
CA ASP A 27 -2.46 8.31 18.77
C ASP A 27 -1.44 7.96 17.69
N VAL A 28 -1.31 6.67 17.35
CA VAL A 28 -0.41 6.20 16.30
C VAL A 28 -0.83 6.73 14.92
N ILE A 29 -2.12 6.66 14.58
CA ILE A 29 -2.65 7.19 13.32
C ILE A 29 -2.39 8.70 13.23
N LYS A 30 -2.69 9.45 14.30
CA LYS A 30 -2.46 10.91 14.35
C LYS A 30 -0.98 11.24 14.22
N PHE A 31 -0.11 10.51 14.93
CA PHE A 31 1.34 10.67 14.81
C PHE A 31 1.80 10.43 13.37
N SER A 32 1.39 9.29 12.78
CA SER A 32 1.73 8.92 11.40
C SER A 32 1.29 9.99 10.42
N SER A 33 0.03 10.44 10.48
CA SER A 33 -0.47 11.48 9.59
C SER A 33 0.23 12.82 9.76
N THR A 34 0.59 13.18 10.99
CA THR A 34 1.36 14.40 11.25
C THR A 34 2.74 14.32 10.62
N LYS A 35 3.47 13.21 10.83
CA LYS A 35 4.81 13.01 10.26
C LYS A 35 4.78 12.96 8.74
N MET A 36 3.83 12.22 8.18
CA MET A 36 3.70 12.05 6.73
C MET A 36 3.38 13.35 6.00
N ALA A 37 2.71 14.32 6.66
CA ALA A 37 2.40 15.62 6.06
C ALA A 37 3.66 16.47 5.73
N ASP A 38 4.78 16.19 6.42
CA ASP A 38 6.07 16.82 6.19
C ASP A 38 6.80 16.26 4.95
N TYR A 39 6.34 15.13 4.41
CA TYR A 39 6.94 14.49 3.24
C TYR A 39 6.24 14.93 1.95
N LYS A 40 6.98 15.63 1.09
CA LYS A 40 6.52 16.04 -0.25
C LYS A 40 6.84 15.00 -1.31
N THR A 41 7.91 14.25 -1.09
CA THR A 41 8.32 13.11 -1.91
C THR A 41 8.78 11.96 -1.04
N TRP A 42 8.65 10.74 -1.55
CA TRP A 42 9.32 9.58 -0.98
C TRP A 42 9.60 8.52 -2.05
N SER A 43 10.60 7.67 -1.81
CA SER A 43 10.80 6.44 -2.56
C SER A 43 11.17 5.29 -1.65
N ALA A 44 10.90 4.07 -2.11
CA ALA A 44 11.23 2.85 -1.41
C ALA A 44 11.44 1.69 -2.39
N ASP A 45 12.34 0.78 -2.04
CA ASP A 45 12.32 -0.56 -2.60
C ASP A 45 11.08 -1.29 -2.03
N ILE A 46 10.29 -1.89 -2.91
CA ILE A 46 9.06 -2.61 -2.55
C ILE A 46 9.25 -4.11 -2.78
N ARG A 47 8.87 -4.92 -1.78
CA ARG A 47 8.71 -6.37 -1.94
C ARG A 47 7.28 -6.73 -1.59
N GLN A 48 6.60 -7.41 -2.50
CA GLN A 48 5.23 -7.86 -2.29
C GLN A 48 5.15 -9.37 -2.45
N SER A 49 4.83 -10.09 -1.38
CA SER A 49 4.52 -11.51 -1.41
C SER A 49 3.01 -11.70 -1.45
N ILE A 50 2.55 -12.48 -2.43
CA ILE A 50 1.14 -12.75 -2.69
C ILE A 50 0.97 -14.25 -2.77
N ASN A 51 -0.06 -14.80 -2.13
CA ASN A 51 -0.49 -16.17 -2.37
C ASN A 51 -1.70 -16.16 -3.32
N LEU A 52 -1.46 -16.37 -4.61
CA LEU A 52 -2.51 -16.38 -5.62
C LEU A 52 -2.92 -17.82 -5.90
N MET A 53 -4.14 -18.21 -5.52
CA MET A 53 -4.68 -19.57 -5.74
C MET A 53 -3.76 -20.69 -5.22
N GLY A 54 -3.08 -20.47 -4.09
CA GLY A 54 -2.15 -21.43 -3.50
C GLY A 54 -0.73 -21.39 -4.09
N VAL A 55 -0.47 -20.55 -5.09
CA VAL A 55 0.86 -20.34 -5.67
C VAL A 55 1.50 -19.10 -5.02
N PRO A 56 2.58 -19.27 -4.24
CA PRO A 56 3.31 -18.13 -3.69
C PRO A 56 4.06 -17.41 -4.82
N MET A 57 3.84 -16.10 -4.90
CA MET A 57 4.50 -15.20 -5.83
C MET A 57 5.16 -14.08 -5.03
N THR A 58 6.36 -13.65 -5.44
CA THR A 58 7.03 -12.48 -4.85
C THR A 58 7.37 -11.49 -5.94
N LEU A 59 6.73 -10.33 -5.89
CA LEU A 59 7.03 -9.18 -6.72
C LEU A 59 8.09 -8.34 -6.02
N GLN A 60 9.03 -7.79 -6.77
CA GLN A 60 10.05 -6.89 -6.24
C GLN A 60 10.19 -5.70 -7.17
N GLY A 61 10.42 -4.53 -6.60
CA GLY A 61 10.40 -3.32 -7.39
C GLY A 61 10.87 -2.11 -6.63
N ARG A 62 10.58 -0.95 -7.21
CA ARG A 62 10.79 0.33 -6.59
C ARG A 62 9.62 1.25 -6.89
N THR A 63 9.24 2.04 -5.90
CA THR A 63 8.17 3.03 -6.02
C THR A 63 8.69 4.41 -5.67
N TRP A 64 8.16 5.40 -6.36
CA TRP A 64 8.40 6.82 -6.15
C TRP A 64 7.07 7.53 -6.08
N PHE A 65 6.98 8.44 -5.12
CA PHE A 65 5.77 9.21 -4.90
C PHE A 65 6.13 10.69 -4.73
N LYS A 66 5.34 11.55 -5.36
CA LYS A 66 5.41 13.00 -5.22
C LYS A 66 4.00 13.55 -5.01
N MET A 67 3.82 14.33 -3.94
CA MET A 67 2.54 14.97 -3.64
C MET A 67 2.10 15.88 -4.81
N PRO A 68 0.79 15.99 -5.08
CA PRO A 68 -0.30 15.40 -4.30
C PRO A 68 -0.61 13.92 -4.61
N ARG A 69 -0.26 13.43 -5.80
CA ARG A 69 -0.66 12.08 -6.24
C ARG A 69 0.23 11.45 -7.30
N TRP A 70 1.35 12.07 -7.65
CA TRP A 70 2.20 11.54 -8.71
C TRP A 70 2.89 10.30 -8.20
N THR A 71 2.78 9.21 -8.96
CA THR A 71 3.39 7.94 -8.59
C THR A 71 4.06 7.30 -9.78
N ARG A 72 5.18 6.64 -9.52
CA ARG A 72 5.80 5.71 -10.44
C ARG A 72 6.13 4.46 -9.65
N THR A 73 5.72 3.31 -10.14
CA THR A 73 6.08 2.01 -9.56
C THR A 73 6.60 1.12 -10.67
N GLU A 74 7.78 0.56 -10.47
CA GLU A 74 8.38 -0.43 -11.36
C GLU A 74 8.54 -1.74 -10.60
N MET A 75 7.90 -2.81 -11.08
CA MET A 75 7.95 -4.14 -10.48
C MET A 75 8.45 -5.17 -11.46
N GLN A 76 9.22 -6.13 -10.94
CA GLN A 76 9.60 -7.36 -11.60
C GLN A 76 8.66 -8.46 -11.14
N MET A 77 8.08 -9.16 -12.10
CA MET A 77 7.15 -10.25 -11.88
C MET A 77 7.83 -11.56 -12.27
N PRO A 78 8.09 -12.49 -11.33
CA PRO A 78 8.55 -13.82 -11.69
C PRO A 78 7.40 -14.57 -12.37
N LEU A 79 7.59 -14.93 -13.63
CA LEU A 79 6.73 -15.83 -14.38
C LEU A 79 7.46 -17.17 -14.55
N VAL A 80 6.70 -18.25 -14.74
CA VAL A 80 7.31 -19.57 -14.96
C VAL A 80 8.18 -19.50 -16.22
N GLY A 81 9.51 -19.60 -16.04
CA GLY A 81 10.48 -19.55 -17.14
C GLY A 81 10.85 -18.17 -17.67
N ALA A 82 10.34 -17.06 -17.11
CA ALA A 82 10.70 -15.70 -17.54
C ALA A 82 10.49 -14.63 -16.45
N LEU A 83 11.10 -13.47 -16.63
CA LEU A 83 10.82 -12.28 -15.83
C LEU A 83 9.93 -11.33 -16.63
N GLY A 84 8.77 -10.99 -16.09
CA GLY A 84 7.93 -9.90 -16.59
C GLY A 84 8.29 -8.58 -15.91
N LYS A 85 7.98 -7.46 -16.56
CA LYS A 85 8.10 -6.11 -15.99
C LYS A 85 6.73 -5.45 -15.98
N MET A 86 6.38 -4.84 -14.85
CA MET A 86 5.22 -3.96 -14.74
C MET A 86 5.70 -2.56 -14.38
N THR A 87 5.22 -1.56 -15.11
CA THR A 87 5.45 -0.14 -14.82
C THR A 87 4.10 0.55 -14.69
N VAL A 88 3.87 1.20 -13.55
CA VAL A 88 2.72 2.06 -13.32
C VAL A 88 3.21 3.49 -13.21
N VAL A 89 2.59 4.42 -13.93
CA VAL A 89 2.91 5.85 -13.88
C VAL A 89 1.62 6.65 -13.81
N MET A 90 1.53 7.58 -12.87
CA MET A 90 0.47 8.58 -12.81
C MET A 90 1.10 9.95 -12.56
N GLY A 91 0.77 10.90 -13.43
CA GLY A 91 1.27 12.27 -13.37
C GLY A 91 0.18 13.28 -12.99
N GLU A 92 0.37 14.53 -13.42
CA GLU A 92 -0.54 15.64 -13.13
C GLU A 92 -1.92 15.49 -13.77
N ASP A 93 -1.94 14.92 -14.98
CA ASP A 93 -3.14 14.69 -15.80
C ASP A 93 -4.17 13.76 -15.13
N GLY A 94 -3.75 13.01 -14.10
CA GLY A 94 -4.60 12.02 -13.42
C GLY A 94 -4.87 10.78 -14.27
N LEU A 95 -4.10 10.58 -15.34
CA LEU A 95 -4.11 9.33 -16.10
C LEU A 95 -3.12 8.37 -15.45
N MET A 96 -3.62 7.21 -15.03
CA MET A 96 -2.78 6.09 -14.62
C MET A 96 -2.48 5.24 -15.84
N TRP A 97 -1.21 5.19 -16.21
CA TRP A 97 -0.67 4.32 -17.24
C TRP A 97 -0.11 3.06 -16.60
N GLN A 98 -0.42 1.90 -17.18
CA GLN A 98 0.14 0.63 -16.80
C GLN A 98 0.74 -0.05 -18.04
N GLU A 99 2.06 -0.22 -18.05
CA GLU A 99 2.75 -1.06 -19.02
C GLU A 99 3.08 -2.39 -18.37
N MET A 100 2.73 -3.48 -19.04
CA MET A 100 3.10 -4.83 -18.67
C MET A 100 3.85 -5.47 -19.84
N ASP A 101 5.08 -5.91 -19.60
CA ASP A 101 5.88 -6.69 -20.53
C ASP A 101 5.95 -8.12 -20.02
N MET A 102 5.33 -9.05 -20.76
CA MET A 102 5.39 -10.47 -20.47
C MET A 102 5.88 -11.21 -21.70
N LEU A 103 7.00 -11.93 -21.59
CA LEU A 103 7.54 -12.77 -22.67
C LEU A 103 7.73 -11.98 -23.98
N GLY A 104 8.13 -10.71 -23.90
CA GLY A 104 8.32 -9.83 -25.05
C GLY A 104 7.02 -9.30 -25.67
N ARG A 105 5.86 -9.58 -25.05
CA ARG A 105 4.57 -8.98 -25.42
C ARG A 105 4.27 -7.83 -24.47
N LYS A 106 4.30 -6.63 -25.03
CA LYS A 106 3.92 -5.41 -24.32
C LYS A 106 2.42 -5.19 -24.41
N GLN A 107 1.82 -4.91 -23.26
CA GLN A 107 0.45 -4.44 -23.14
C GLN A 107 0.48 -3.11 -22.39
N VAL A 108 -0.16 -2.11 -22.97
CA VAL A 108 -0.31 -0.79 -22.32
C VAL A 108 -1.78 -0.55 -22.08
N ALA A 109 -2.13 -0.34 -20.81
CA ALA A 109 -3.44 0.11 -20.40
C ALA A 109 -3.36 1.55 -19.88
N LYS A 110 -4.45 2.30 -20.02
CA LYS A 110 -4.63 3.60 -19.38
C LYS A 110 -5.96 3.64 -18.64
N MET A 111 -5.99 4.36 -17.53
CA MET A 111 -7.16 4.58 -16.70
C MET A 111 -7.24 6.04 -16.28
N ASP A 112 -8.38 6.69 -16.50
CA ASP A 112 -8.64 8.05 -16.00
C ASP A 112 -9.12 7.99 -14.54
N MET A 113 -8.22 8.30 -13.61
CA MET A 113 -8.51 8.25 -12.18
C MET A 113 -9.47 9.34 -11.75
N ASN A 114 -9.52 10.48 -12.46
CA ASN A 114 -10.47 11.55 -12.14
C ASN A 114 -11.91 11.08 -12.41
N LYS A 115 -12.13 10.42 -13.54
CA LYS A 115 -13.43 9.84 -13.88
C LYS A 115 -13.83 8.69 -12.95
N LEU A 116 -12.87 7.84 -12.59
CA LEU A 116 -13.12 6.72 -11.68
C LEU A 116 -13.62 7.20 -10.32
N VAL A 117 -12.94 8.22 -9.77
CA VAL A 117 -13.23 8.78 -8.44
C VAL A 117 -14.52 9.61 -8.44
N ALA A 118 -14.77 10.39 -9.50
CA ALA A 118 -16.02 11.14 -9.65
C ALA A 118 -17.26 10.22 -9.77
N GLY A 119 -17.13 9.09 -10.48
CA GLY A 119 -18.21 8.12 -10.65
C GLY A 119 -18.67 7.48 -9.35
N LEU A 120 -17.77 7.32 -8.36
CA LEU A 120 -18.11 6.74 -7.05
C LEU A 120 -18.85 7.71 -6.13
N ALA A 121 -18.61 9.02 -6.24
CA ALA A 121 -19.24 10.04 -5.40
C ALA A 121 -20.73 10.27 -5.72
N GLY A 122 -21.17 9.94 -6.93
CA GLY A 122 -22.57 10.11 -7.35
C GLY A 122 -23.51 9.00 -6.90
N GLU A 123 -22.99 7.82 -6.55
CA GLU A 123 -23.79 6.58 -6.46
C GLU A 123 -23.71 5.89 -5.08
N THR A 124 -22.89 6.38 -4.15
CA THR A 124 -22.73 5.79 -2.81
C THR A 124 -23.08 6.77 -1.70
N ASP A 125 -23.54 6.25 -0.54
CA ASP A 125 -23.79 7.04 0.68
C ASP A 125 -22.62 8.03 0.90
N PRO A 126 -22.86 9.33 1.11
CA PRO A 126 -21.83 10.32 1.38
C PRO A 126 -20.79 9.91 2.44
N LYS A 127 -21.17 9.02 3.38
CA LYS A 127 -20.29 8.47 4.43
C LYS A 127 -19.39 7.32 3.97
N LEU A 128 -19.62 6.78 2.79
CA LEU A 128 -18.93 5.62 2.21
C LEU A 128 -18.18 5.97 0.91
N GLN A 129 -18.13 7.25 0.55
CA GLN A 129 -17.39 7.71 -0.63
C GLN A 129 -15.88 7.56 -0.39
N LEU A 130 -15.17 7.07 -1.40
CA LEU A 130 -13.71 7.10 -1.38
C LEU A 130 -13.24 8.57 -1.37
N PRO A 131 -12.17 8.88 -0.62
CA PRO A 131 -11.58 10.22 -0.64
C PRO A 131 -11.30 10.65 -2.08
N GLN A 132 -11.88 11.78 -2.49
CA GLN A 132 -11.74 12.31 -3.85
C GLN A 132 -10.28 12.68 -4.18
N ASN A 133 -9.48 12.93 -3.15
CA ASN A 133 -8.04 13.11 -3.23
C ASN A 133 -7.42 12.32 -2.07
N PRO A 134 -6.99 11.06 -2.29
CA PRO A 134 -6.36 10.27 -1.25
C PRO A 134 -5.00 10.90 -0.95
N ASP A 135 -4.96 11.78 0.05
CA ASP A 135 -3.71 12.22 0.66
C ASP A 135 -3.10 10.99 1.33
N PRO A 136 -1.99 10.44 0.81
CA PRO A 136 -1.36 9.25 1.38
C PRO A 136 -0.91 9.50 2.82
N ALA A 137 -0.67 10.76 3.22
CA ALA A 137 -0.38 11.08 4.61
C ALA A 137 -1.58 10.83 5.53
N ARG A 138 -2.80 10.93 5.01
CA ARG A 138 -4.05 10.74 5.75
C ARG A 138 -4.74 9.42 5.47
N GLN A 139 -4.11 8.50 4.72
CA GLN A 139 -4.75 7.25 4.30
C GLN A 139 -5.33 6.45 5.48
N TRP A 140 -4.63 6.38 6.62
CA TRP A 140 -5.07 5.64 7.80
C TRP A 140 -6.12 6.39 8.63
N GLU A 141 -6.10 7.71 8.59
CA GLU A 141 -7.15 8.52 9.17
C GLU A 141 -8.45 8.36 8.37
N GLN A 142 -8.36 8.39 7.05
CA GLN A 142 -9.47 8.17 6.12
C GLN A 142 -10.02 6.75 6.24
N SER A 143 -9.17 5.74 6.45
CA SER A 143 -9.63 4.36 6.56
C SER A 143 -10.46 4.08 7.81
N ARG A 144 -10.42 4.94 8.83
CA ARG A 144 -11.32 4.85 9.99
C ARG A 144 -12.80 4.96 9.64
N GLN A 145 -13.15 5.45 8.45
CA GLN A 145 -14.54 5.42 8.00
C GLN A 145 -15.03 3.98 7.78
N PHE A 146 -14.14 3.07 7.39
CA PHE A 146 -14.48 1.68 7.04
C PHE A 146 -13.81 0.61 7.91
N MET A 147 -12.81 0.96 8.74
CA MET A 147 -12.17 0.02 9.67
C MET A 147 -12.17 0.52 11.11
N ASN A 148 -12.16 -0.44 12.02
CA ASN A 148 -11.74 -0.25 13.41
C ASN A 148 -10.27 -0.66 13.53
N PHE A 149 -9.47 0.14 14.24
CA PHE A 149 -8.06 -0.16 14.50
C PHE A 149 -7.81 -0.48 15.97
N LYS A 150 -7.01 -1.52 16.20
CA LYS A 150 -6.50 -1.89 17.51
C LYS A 150 -4.97 -1.80 17.51
N LEU A 151 -4.42 -1.19 18.55
CA LEU A 151 -2.98 -1.21 18.79
C LEU A 151 -2.57 -2.59 19.34
N LEU A 152 -1.61 -3.21 18.67
CA LEU A 152 -0.97 -4.45 19.09
C LEU A 152 0.39 -4.14 19.75
N PRO A 153 1.01 -5.13 20.44
CA PRO A 153 2.36 -4.98 20.95
C PRO A 153 3.33 -4.52 19.85
N ALA A 154 4.17 -3.55 20.20
CA ALA A 154 5.22 -3.05 19.33
C ALA A 154 6.20 -4.17 18.96
N VAL A 155 6.80 -4.06 17.78
CA VAL A 155 7.82 -5.00 17.30
C VAL A 155 9.02 -4.22 16.76
N THR A 156 10.12 -4.91 16.50
CA THR A 156 11.27 -4.34 15.80
C THR A 156 11.39 -5.00 14.43
N LEU A 157 11.47 -4.19 13.37
CA LEU A 157 11.79 -4.62 12.01
C LEU A 157 13.08 -3.92 11.57
N GLU A 158 14.05 -4.66 11.05
CA GLU A 158 15.32 -4.12 10.55
C GLU A 158 16.02 -3.12 11.51
N ASN A 159 16.01 -3.42 12.82
CA ASN A 159 16.51 -2.57 13.90
C ASN A 159 15.76 -1.26 14.16
N GLN A 160 14.60 -1.06 13.54
CA GLN A 160 13.71 0.07 13.79
C GLN A 160 12.47 -0.39 14.58
N PRO A 161 12.13 0.27 15.70
CA PRO A 161 10.91 -0.04 16.43
C PRO A 161 9.67 0.41 15.65
N MET A 162 8.64 -0.42 15.68
CA MET A 162 7.38 -0.27 14.96
C MET A 162 6.21 -0.24 15.94
N TRP A 163 5.25 0.66 15.74
CA TRP A 163 3.89 0.43 16.22
C TRP A 163 3.17 -0.51 15.27
N VAL A 164 2.34 -1.39 15.82
CA VAL A 164 1.59 -2.37 15.04
C VAL A 164 0.10 -2.12 15.21
N LEU A 165 -0.60 -1.81 14.12
CA LEU A 165 -2.05 -1.65 14.12
C LEU A 165 -2.71 -2.84 13.42
N GLU A 166 -3.75 -3.41 14.02
CA GLU A 166 -4.64 -4.37 13.36
C GLU A 166 -5.94 -3.66 12.99
N GLY A 167 -6.26 -3.65 11.70
CA GLY A 167 -7.50 -3.09 11.16
C GLY A 167 -8.49 -4.19 10.83
N THR A 168 -9.73 -4.05 11.29
CA THR A 168 -10.86 -4.92 10.93
C THR A 168 -11.99 -4.09 10.31
N TRP A 169 -12.69 -4.64 9.32
CA TRP A 169 -13.82 -3.95 8.72
C TRP A 169 -14.91 -3.67 9.74
N LYS A 170 -15.55 -2.50 9.63
CA LYS A 170 -16.76 -2.23 10.40
C LYS A 170 -17.95 -3.02 9.82
N PRO A 171 -18.89 -3.49 10.65
CA PRO A 171 -20.03 -4.29 10.18
C PRO A 171 -20.85 -3.63 9.06
N GLU A 172 -21.02 -2.31 9.12
CA GLU A 172 -21.74 -1.51 8.12
C GLU A 172 -21.11 -1.51 6.72
N ILE A 173 -19.83 -1.91 6.59
CA ILE A 173 -19.14 -1.99 5.30
C ILE A 173 -19.51 -3.27 4.54
N ALA A 174 -19.86 -4.34 5.24
CA ALA A 174 -20.25 -5.61 4.62
C ALA A 174 -21.53 -5.47 3.76
N THR A 175 -22.35 -4.47 4.04
CA THR A 175 -23.58 -4.16 3.28
C THR A 175 -23.36 -3.20 2.11
N ASN A 176 -22.15 -2.63 1.95
CA ASN A 176 -21.84 -1.75 0.83
C ASN A 176 -21.49 -2.58 -0.42
N PRO A 177 -22.22 -2.47 -1.54
CA PRO A 177 -21.99 -3.32 -2.72
C PRO A 177 -20.60 -3.16 -3.35
N VAL A 178 -19.99 -1.97 -3.25
CA VAL A 178 -18.64 -1.67 -3.75
C VAL A 178 -17.56 -2.33 -2.88
N MET A 179 -17.78 -2.37 -1.56
CA MET A 179 -16.78 -2.84 -0.60
C MET A 179 -17.01 -4.27 -0.13
N ALA A 180 -18.22 -4.82 -0.30
CA ALA A 180 -18.58 -6.17 0.15
C ALA A 180 -17.62 -7.22 -0.41
N ALA A 181 -17.26 -7.12 -1.70
CA ALA A 181 -16.29 -8.01 -2.32
C ALA A 181 -14.89 -7.92 -1.68
N GLN A 182 -14.47 -6.75 -1.17
CA GLN A 182 -13.21 -6.62 -0.44
C GLN A 182 -13.31 -7.24 0.95
N THR A 183 -14.44 -7.06 1.65
CA THR A 183 -14.64 -7.64 2.99
C THR A 183 -14.70 -9.17 2.99
N THR A 184 -15.08 -9.80 1.87
CA THR A 184 -15.08 -11.26 1.73
C THR A 184 -13.71 -11.83 1.37
N GLN A 185 -12.81 -11.02 0.78
CA GLN A 185 -11.45 -11.43 0.43
C GLN A 185 -10.43 -11.12 1.51
N ILE A 186 -10.63 -10.01 2.24
CA ILE A 186 -9.73 -9.53 3.28
C ILE A 186 -10.51 -9.51 4.59
N GLY A 187 -10.18 -10.39 5.53
CA GLY A 187 -10.79 -10.39 6.87
C GLY A 187 -10.21 -9.30 7.78
N LYS A 188 -8.89 -9.08 7.70
CA LYS A 188 -8.19 -8.06 8.48
C LYS A 188 -6.90 -7.61 7.80
N MET A 189 -6.38 -6.47 8.24
CA MET A 189 -5.05 -5.98 7.85
C MET A 189 -4.18 -5.69 9.06
N ARG A 190 -2.87 -5.76 8.89
CA ARG A 190 -1.90 -5.34 9.90
C ARG A 190 -0.91 -4.34 9.30
N LEU A 191 -0.71 -3.24 10.00
CA LEU A 191 0.14 -2.13 9.61
C LEU A 191 1.31 -2.03 10.57
N TYR A 192 2.52 -1.87 10.03
CA TYR A 192 3.74 -1.68 10.80
C TYR A 192 4.25 -0.26 10.52
N ILE A 193 4.09 0.62 11.50
CA ILE A 193 4.36 2.04 11.38
C ILE A 193 5.63 2.38 12.17
N GLY A 194 6.61 2.99 11.50
CA GLY A 194 7.90 3.31 12.11
C GLY A 194 7.76 4.34 13.22
N GLN A 195 8.36 4.08 14.39
CA GLN A 195 8.28 5.00 15.52
C GLN A 195 9.03 6.32 15.30
N GLN A 196 9.97 6.33 14.36
CA GLN A 196 10.83 7.46 14.06
C GLN A 196 10.27 8.34 12.93
N ASP A 197 9.77 7.71 11.86
CA ASP A 197 9.34 8.37 10.62
C ASP A 197 7.82 8.44 10.45
N GLY A 198 7.04 7.66 11.20
CA GLY A 198 5.59 7.57 11.03
C GLY A 198 5.16 6.95 9.70
N PHE A 199 6.07 6.41 8.90
CA PHE A 199 5.80 5.76 7.62
C PHE A 199 5.39 4.30 7.84
N THR A 200 4.60 3.74 6.91
CA THR A 200 4.23 2.32 6.96
C THR A 200 5.30 1.46 6.28
N HIS A 201 6.07 0.71 7.05
CA HIS A 201 7.16 -0.15 6.54
C HIS A 201 6.66 -1.49 6.05
N ARG A 202 5.55 -1.99 6.61
CA ARG A 202 4.93 -3.25 6.19
C ARG A 202 3.42 -3.20 6.31
N VAL A 203 2.76 -3.82 5.34
CA VAL A 203 1.32 -4.07 5.32
C VAL A 203 1.09 -5.57 5.11
N GLU A 204 0.28 -6.16 5.96
CA GLU A 204 -0.19 -7.54 5.83
C GLU A 204 -1.69 -7.55 5.62
N GLN A 205 -2.18 -8.36 4.69
CA GLN A 205 -3.61 -8.61 4.51
C GLN A 205 -3.88 -10.09 4.71
N PHE A 206 -4.92 -10.38 5.47
CA PHE A 206 -5.31 -11.72 5.86
C PHE A 206 -6.66 -12.04 5.24
N GLU A 207 -6.79 -13.23 4.66
CA GLU A 207 -8.09 -13.77 4.29
C GLU A 207 -8.96 -14.02 5.55
N PRO A 208 -10.29 -14.04 5.41
CA PRO A 208 -11.17 -14.42 6.51
C PRO A 208 -10.80 -15.78 7.11
N ALA A 209 -10.80 -15.87 8.44
CA ALA A 209 -10.49 -17.08 9.20
C ALA A 209 -9.07 -17.67 9.00
N LYS A 210 -8.13 -16.96 8.34
CA LYS A 210 -6.73 -17.36 8.23
C LYS A 210 -5.81 -16.47 9.08
N ASP A 211 -4.87 -17.11 9.77
CA ASP A 211 -3.87 -16.42 10.60
C ASP A 211 -2.55 -16.11 9.88
N LYS A 212 -2.38 -16.63 8.66
CA LYS A 212 -1.24 -16.29 7.80
C LYS A 212 -1.65 -15.23 6.79
N PRO A 213 -0.81 -14.21 6.54
CA PRO A 213 -1.13 -13.18 5.56
C PRO A 213 -1.17 -13.79 4.16
N ALA A 214 -2.22 -13.46 3.41
CA ALA A 214 -2.34 -13.79 1.99
C ALA A 214 -1.53 -12.80 1.12
N VAL A 215 -1.40 -11.56 1.59
CA VAL A 215 -0.54 -10.53 0.99
C VAL A 215 0.34 -9.93 2.06
N THR A 216 1.62 -9.79 1.76
CA THR A 216 2.57 -9.00 2.54
C THR A 216 3.26 -8.02 1.60
N MET A 217 3.29 -6.75 1.97
CA MET A 217 3.98 -5.69 1.25
C MET A 217 4.96 -5.02 2.20
N GLU A 218 6.22 -4.94 1.81
CA GLU A 218 7.31 -4.37 2.59
C GLU A 218 7.96 -3.23 1.81
N PHE A 219 8.25 -2.15 2.51
CA PHE A 219 8.96 -0.98 2.01
C PHE A 219 10.31 -0.88 2.72
N THR A 220 11.38 -0.87 1.96
CA THR A 220 12.75 -0.81 2.48
C THR A 220 13.54 0.30 1.76
N LYS A 221 14.68 0.68 2.33
CA LYS A 221 15.53 1.77 1.81
C LYS A 221 14.75 3.07 1.55
N LEU A 222 13.88 3.40 2.49
CA LEU A 222 13.04 4.59 2.42
C LEU A 222 13.89 5.86 2.31
N LYS A 223 13.47 6.74 1.41
CA LYS A 223 14.01 8.08 1.26
C LYS A 223 12.85 9.06 1.28
N PHE A 224 12.98 10.14 2.04
CA PHE A 224 11.97 11.19 2.17
C PHE A 224 12.53 12.51 1.67
N ASN A 225 11.66 13.33 1.07
CA ASN A 225 12.00 14.68 0.58
C ASN A 225 13.21 14.71 -0.37
N GLU A 226 13.46 13.63 -1.10
CA GLU A 226 14.46 13.62 -2.15
C GLU A 226 13.96 14.39 -3.38
N LYS A 227 14.88 15.02 -4.10
CA LYS A 227 14.54 15.70 -5.36
C LYS A 227 14.22 14.65 -6.42
N LEU A 228 12.95 14.57 -6.82
CA LEU A 228 12.47 13.74 -7.92
C LEU A 228 12.23 14.61 -9.16
N ASP A 229 12.63 14.13 -10.33
CA ASP A 229 12.38 14.80 -11.59
C ASP A 229 10.94 14.55 -12.05
N ASP A 230 10.27 15.60 -12.49
CA ASP A 230 8.89 15.57 -12.96
C ASP A 230 8.75 14.69 -14.21
N ALA A 231 9.80 14.59 -15.02
CA ALA A 231 9.85 13.69 -16.17
C ALA A 231 9.69 12.21 -15.80
N MET A 232 9.99 11.81 -14.55
CA MET A 232 9.77 10.44 -14.09
C MET A 232 8.29 10.03 -14.07
N PHE A 233 7.41 11.01 -13.89
CA PHE A 233 5.95 10.82 -13.76
C PHE A 233 5.20 11.07 -15.07
N GLN A 234 5.94 11.31 -16.16
CA GLN A 234 5.39 11.39 -17.50
C GLN A 234 5.54 10.04 -18.19
N TYR A 235 4.47 9.58 -18.84
CA TYR A 235 4.49 8.35 -19.61
C TYR A 235 4.01 8.61 -21.03
N LYS A 236 4.79 8.12 -22.00
CA LYS A 236 4.42 8.10 -23.40
C LYS A 236 4.50 6.65 -23.90
N PRO A 237 3.40 6.06 -24.38
CA PRO A 237 3.44 4.71 -24.90
C PRO A 237 4.42 4.61 -26.07
N PRO A 238 5.15 3.49 -26.22
CA PRO A 238 6.02 3.29 -27.37
C PRO A 238 5.24 3.36 -28.68
N ASN A 239 5.84 3.91 -29.74
CA ASN A 239 5.20 4.04 -31.04
C ASN A 239 4.63 2.69 -31.55
N GLY A 240 3.41 2.71 -32.07
CA GLY A 240 2.72 1.52 -32.58
C GLY A 240 2.18 0.58 -31.51
N THR A 241 2.32 0.90 -30.22
CA THR A 241 1.75 0.09 -29.14
C THR A 241 0.25 0.31 -29.05
N GLN A 242 -0.51 -0.78 -29.04
CA GLN A 242 -1.95 -0.70 -28.76
C GLN A 242 -2.17 -0.30 -27.30
N VAL A 243 -2.89 0.80 -27.10
CA VAL A 243 -3.30 1.27 -25.77
C VAL A 243 -4.74 0.86 -25.54
N ILE A 244 -4.97 0.15 -24.44
CA ILE A 244 -6.30 -0.25 -23.99
C ILE A 244 -6.78 0.78 -22.96
N ASP A 245 -7.90 1.46 -23.25
CA ASP A 245 -8.56 2.29 -22.24
C ASP A 245 -9.43 1.39 -21.35
N ILE A 246 -9.07 1.28 -20.08
CA ILE A 246 -9.77 0.44 -19.11
C ILE A 246 -10.65 1.25 -18.16
N THR A 247 -10.81 2.56 -18.39
CA THR A 247 -11.54 3.46 -17.47
C THR A 247 -12.96 2.98 -17.19
N GLU A 248 -13.75 2.70 -18.23
CA GLU A 248 -15.15 2.27 -18.05
C GLU A 248 -15.27 0.86 -17.48
N ILE A 249 -14.37 -0.05 -17.87
CA ILE A 249 -14.34 -1.41 -17.35
C ILE A 249 -14.03 -1.37 -15.85
N SER A 250 -13.04 -0.57 -15.43
CA SER A 250 -12.70 -0.41 -14.02
C SER A 250 -13.83 0.25 -13.23
N ARG A 251 -14.53 1.23 -13.80
CA ARG A 251 -15.72 1.83 -13.18
C ARG A 251 -16.82 0.78 -12.95
N GLN A 252 -17.11 -0.03 -13.96
CA GLN A 252 -18.11 -1.11 -13.85
C GLN A 252 -17.69 -2.17 -12.82
N MET A 253 -16.42 -2.56 -12.79
CA MET A 253 -15.90 -3.52 -11.79
C MET A 253 -16.04 -2.99 -10.36
N LEU A 254 -15.78 -1.71 -10.13
CA LEU A 254 -15.97 -1.09 -8.82
C LEU A 254 -17.44 -1.00 -8.44
N GLN A 255 -18.33 -0.67 -9.39
CA GLN A 255 -19.77 -0.59 -9.14
C GLN A 255 -20.40 -1.96 -8.83
N GLN A 256 -19.95 -3.01 -9.51
CA GLN A 256 -20.56 -4.34 -9.40
C GLN A 256 -20.03 -5.14 -8.20
N GLY A 257 -18.90 -4.72 -7.60
CA GLY A 257 -18.08 -5.57 -6.74
C GLY A 257 -17.53 -6.74 -7.57
N SER A 258 -16.22 -7.00 -7.55
CA SER A 258 -15.60 -8.02 -8.42
C SER A 258 -16.44 -9.30 -8.49
N PRO A 259 -16.84 -9.80 -9.68
CA PRO A 259 -17.61 -11.03 -9.78
C PRO A 259 -16.81 -12.15 -9.12
N SER A 260 -17.43 -12.85 -8.16
CA SER A 260 -16.79 -13.95 -7.46
C SER A 260 -16.36 -15.01 -8.48
N SER A 261 -15.06 -15.15 -8.73
CA SER A 261 -14.53 -16.31 -9.44
C SER A 261 -14.56 -17.50 -8.50
N SER A 262 -15.73 -18.09 -8.32
CA SER A 262 -15.90 -19.42 -7.75
C SER A 262 -16.99 -20.09 -8.57
N PRO A 263 -16.66 -21.09 -9.42
CA PRO A 263 -17.68 -22.01 -9.89
C PRO A 263 -18.22 -22.71 -8.64
N LYS A 264 -19.53 -22.60 -8.39
CA LYS A 264 -20.18 -23.50 -7.43
C LYS A 264 -20.00 -24.93 -7.92
N PRO A 265 -19.68 -25.89 -7.02
CA PRO A 265 -19.75 -27.32 -7.34
C PRO A 265 -21.18 -27.73 -7.73
#